data_AF-A0A2G8JXV5-F1
#
_entry.id   AF-A0A2G8JXV5-F1
#
_cell.length_a   1.000
_cell.length_b   1.000
_cell.length_c   1.000
_cell.angle_alpha   90.00
_cell.angle_beta   90.00
_cell.angle_gamma   90.00
#
_symmetry.space_group_name_H-M   'P 1'
#
loop_
_entity.id
_entity.type
_entity.pdbx_description
1 polymer ?
#
loop_
_entity_poly.entity_id
_entity_poly.type
_entity_poly.pdbx_seq_one_letter_code
_entity_poly.pdbx_strand_id
1 'polypeptide(L)'
;MPPGSVACWVFLTCVEVLQKYERMSVLYKLETHSHFTANLWAYAQKKLAELGNLCGLMPNQNSPSSDQLNTVVNLLSGMGKSSPATQVENSPNQKLREALSSTAAFNRHYLELSELAMGNYKHIGRLRSVALIGRELAQFYQMKGDHQKAEMFLEDALRLYEKEGWRTLICDTRQELAESQKELTDLEKYPLKS
;
A
#
# COMPACT_ATOMS: atom_id res chain seq x y z
N MET A 1 11.02 19.09 -12.43
CA MET A 1 9.73 18.38 -12.23
C MET A 1 9.46 18.36 -10.73
N PRO A 2 8.25 18.65 -10.24
CA PRO A 2 7.96 18.60 -8.81
C PRO A 2 8.27 17.21 -8.21
N PRO A 3 8.75 17.14 -6.95
CA PRO A 3 8.85 15.86 -6.23
C PRO A 3 7.52 15.11 -6.27
N GLY A 4 7.56 13.79 -6.48
CA GLY A 4 6.36 12.94 -6.56
C GLY A 4 5.67 12.90 -7.93
N SER A 5 5.98 13.79 -8.88
CA SER A 5 5.30 13.77 -10.20
C SER A 5 5.51 12.47 -10.98
N VAL A 6 6.70 11.88 -10.90
CA VAL A 6 6.99 10.57 -11.52
C VAL A 6 6.16 9.48 -10.84
N ALA A 7 6.07 9.49 -9.51
CA ALA A 7 5.26 8.52 -8.76
C ALA A 7 3.77 8.64 -9.11
N CYS A 8 3.23 9.85 -9.26
CA CYS A 8 1.87 10.08 -9.76
C CYS A 8 1.68 9.48 -11.15
N TRP A 9 2.55 9.80 -12.11
CA TRP A 9 2.42 9.29 -13.48
C TRP A 9 2.49 7.76 -13.55
N VAL A 10 3.42 7.15 -12.80
CA VAL A 10 3.54 5.69 -12.71
C VAL A 10 2.30 5.07 -12.07
N PHE A 11 1.79 5.66 -10.99
CA PHE A 11 0.56 5.18 -10.35
C PHE A 11 -0.62 5.21 -11.33
N LEU A 12 -0.83 6.36 -12.00
CA LEU A 12 -1.92 6.55 -12.95
C LEU A 12 -1.85 5.54 -14.08
N THR A 13 -0.68 5.37 -14.71
CA THR A 13 -0.49 4.40 -15.79
C THR A 13 -0.71 2.96 -15.33
N CYS A 14 -0.26 2.58 -14.14
CA CYS A 14 -0.55 1.24 -13.59
C CYS A 14 -2.06 1.02 -13.45
N VAL A 15 -2.77 1.97 -12.83
CA VAL A 15 -4.22 1.87 -12.60
C VAL A 15 -5.00 1.87 -13.92
N GLU A 16 -4.59 2.67 -14.91
CA GLU A 16 -5.20 2.66 -16.26
C GLU A 16 -5.10 1.30 -16.94
N VAL A 17 -3.90 0.71 -16.93
CA VAL A 17 -3.66 -0.61 -17.53
C VAL A 17 -4.45 -1.68 -16.79
N LEU A 18 -4.45 -1.65 -15.45
CA LEU A 18 -5.20 -2.58 -14.62
C LEU A 18 -6.70 -2.51 -14.91
N GLN A 19 -7.29 -1.32 -14.96
CA GLN A 19 -8.71 -1.13 -15.28
C GLN A 19 -9.05 -1.61 -16.70
N LYS A 20 -8.17 -1.37 -17.67
CA LYS A 20 -8.38 -1.86 -19.04
C LYS A 20 -8.33 -3.38 -19.09
N TYR A 21 -7.36 -4.00 -18.40
CA TYR A 21 -7.24 -5.46 -18.33
C TYR A 21 -8.41 -6.11 -17.58
N GLU A 22 -8.85 -5.53 -16.48
CA GLU A 22 -9.99 -6.04 -15.70
C GLU A 22 -11.25 -6.08 -16.57
N ARG A 23 -11.55 -5.00 -17.30
CA ARG A 23 -12.67 -4.94 -18.26
C ARG A 23 -12.56 -6.01 -19.35
N MET A 24 -11.37 -6.24 -19.90
CA MET A 24 -11.17 -7.28 -20.92
C MET A 24 -11.26 -8.69 -20.32
N SER A 25 -10.74 -8.91 -19.12
CA SER A 25 -10.74 -10.22 -18.45
C SER A 25 -12.16 -10.70 -18.19
N VAL A 26 -13.07 -9.80 -17.81
CA VAL A 26 -14.49 -10.10 -17.62
C VAL A 26 -15.14 -10.50 -18.95
N LEU A 27 -14.79 -9.83 -20.04
CA LEU A 27 -15.35 -10.12 -21.37
C LEU A 27 -14.84 -11.45 -21.96
N TYR A 28 -13.57 -11.79 -21.70
CA TYR A 28 -12.90 -12.92 -22.35
C TYR A 28 -12.55 -14.10 -21.41
N LYS A 29 -12.95 -14.04 -20.13
CA LYS A 29 -12.66 -15.05 -19.08
C LYS A 29 -11.20 -15.50 -19.05
N LEU A 30 -10.27 -14.54 -19.09
CA LEU A 30 -8.83 -14.82 -19.15
C LEU A 30 -8.31 -15.33 -17.80
N GLU A 31 -8.06 -16.63 -17.68
CA GLU A 31 -7.51 -17.27 -16.46
C GLU A 31 -6.11 -16.75 -16.09
N THR A 32 -5.36 -16.21 -17.04
CA THR A 32 -4.00 -15.69 -16.82
C THR A 32 -3.96 -14.23 -16.33
N HIS A 33 -5.10 -13.62 -15.99
CA HIS A 33 -5.18 -12.21 -15.61
C HIS A 33 -4.20 -11.83 -14.48
N SER A 34 -4.09 -12.66 -13.44
CA SER A 34 -3.22 -12.38 -12.30
C SER A 34 -1.73 -12.44 -12.64
N HIS A 35 -1.31 -13.23 -13.64
CA HIS A 35 0.10 -13.29 -14.06
C HIS A 35 0.59 -11.95 -14.61
N PHE A 36 -0.26 -11.22 -15.34
CA PHE A 36 0.09 -9.96 -15.96
C PHE A 36 -0.14 -8.75 -15.04
N THR A 37 -1.04 -8.87 -14.06
CA THR A 37 -1.47 -7.73 -13.23
C THR A 37 -0.83 -7.70 -11.83
N ALA A 38 -0.33 -8.82 -11.29
CA ALA A 38 0.23 -8.86 -9.93
C ALA A 38 1.34 -7.82 -9.69
N ASN A 39 2.28 -7.72 -10.63
CA ASN A 39 3.36 -6.73 -10.53
C ASN A 39 2.87 -5.29 -10.65
N LEU A 40 1.81 -5.03 -11.45
CA LEU A 40 1.24 -3.70 -11.61
C LEU A 40 0.52 -3.25 -10.34
N TRP A 41 -0.22 -4.14 -9.68
CA TRP A 41 -0.84 -3.86 -8.38
C TRP A 41 0.21 -3.51 -7.33
N ALA A 42 1.26 -4.33 -7.22
CA ALA A 42 2.36 -4.10 -6.29
C ALA A 42 3.10 -2.78 -6.58
N TYR A 43 3.29 -2.45 -7.86
CA TYR A 43 3.99 -1.23 -8.23
C TYR A 43 3.14 0.01 -7.98
N ALA A 44 1.82 -0.05 -8.23
CA ALA A 44 0.89 1.01 -7.86
C ALA A 44 0.86 1.23 -6.34
N GLN A 45 0.80 0.14 -5.55
CA GLN A 45 0.89 0.19 -4.09
C GLN A 45 2.18 0.89 -3.62
N LYS A 46 3.33 0.53 -4.19
CA LYS A 46 4.63 1.11 -3.84
C LYS A 46 4.70 2.61 -4.18
N LYS A 47 4.16 3.00 -5.33
CA LYS A 47 4.11 4.42 -5.72
C LYS A 47 3.13 5.22 -4.88
N LEU A 48 2.02 4.61 -4.46
CA LEU A 48 1.14 5.27 -3.50
C LEU A 48 1.85 5.45 -2.15
N ALA A 49 2.58 4.45 -1.66
CA ALA A 49 3.37 4.58 -0.43
C ALA A 49 4.42 5.70 -0.51
N GLU A 50 5.14 5.81 -1.64
CA GLU A 50 6.10 6.89 -1.90
C GLU A 50 5.44 8.27 -1.81
N LEU A 51 4.25 8.42 -2.40
CA LEU A 51 3.45 9.64 -2.32
C LEU A 51 2.92 9.90 -0.91
N GLY A 52 2.51 8.86 -0.18
CA GLY A 52 2.04 8.98 1.19
C GLY A 52 3.12 9.53 2.12
N ASN A 53 4.34 9.01 2.01
CA ASN A 53 5.50 9.52 2.75
C ASN A 53 5.80 10.99 2.40
N LEU A 54 5.80 11.32 1.11
CA LEU A 54 6.06 12.68 0.63
C LEU A 54 5.00 13.68 1.13
N CYS A 55 3.74 13.27 1.15
CA CYS A 55 2.59 14.12 1.47
C CYS A 55 2.21 14.12 2.96
N GLY A 56 2.94 13.43 3.83
CA GLY A 56 2.61 13.40 5.26
C GLY A 56 1.40 12.53 5.61
N LEU A 57 1.06 11.56 4.77
CA LEU A 57 -0.18 10.78 4.87
C LEU A 57 0.02 9.40 5.51
N MET A 58 1.24 9.05 5.95
CA MET A 58 1.48 7.78 6.64
C MET A 58 0.86 7.78 8.05
N PRO A 59 0.46 6.62 8.60
CA PRO A 59 -0.31 6.56 9.84
C PRO A 59 0.36 7.14 11.09
N ASN A 60 1.70 7.16 11.14
CA ASN A 60 2.48 7.63 12.29
C ASN A 60 2.80 9.13 12.25
N GLN A 61 2.38 9.84 11.20
CA GLN A 61 2.65 11.26 11.07
C GLN A 61 1.54 12.06 11.76
N ASN A 62 1.94 12.93 12.69
CA ASN A 62 1.08 14.02 13.13
C ASN A 62 0.68 14.83 11.88
N SER A 63 -0.59 15.25 11.83
CA SER A 63 -1.26 15.91 10.69
C SER A 63 -0.31 16.58 9.67
N PRO A 64 -0.55 16.43 8.34
CA PRO A 64 0.35 16.92 7.31
C PRO A 64 0.81 18.37 7.53
N SER A 65 2.12 18.62 7.38
CA SER A 65 2.68 19.97 7.51
C SER A 65 2.22 20.89 6.38
N SER A 66 2.36 22.21 6.55
CA SER A 66 2.04 23.19 5.50
C SER A 66 2.77 22.90 4.19
N ASP A 67 4.05 22.50 4.25
CA ASP A 67 4.85 22.16 3.07
C ASP A 67 4.34 20.88 2.39
N GLN A 68 3.92 19.89 3.17
CA GLN A 68 3.32 18.65 2.67
C GLN A 68 1.97 18.91 2.02
N LEU A 69 1.13 19.77 2.61
CA LEU A 69 -0.14 20.20 2.02
C LEU A 69 0.08 20.96 0.70
N ASN A 70 1.06 21.86 0.64
CA ASN A 70 1.45 22.53 -0.60
C ASN A 70 1.95 21.53 -1.66
N THR A 71 2.66 20.48 -1.23
CA THR A 71 3.10 19.40 -2.11
C THR A 71 1.89 18.65 -2.70
N VAL A 72 0.90 18.29 -1.88
CA VAL A 72 -0.36 17.71 -2.37
C VAL A 72 -1.00 18.62 -3.42
N VAL A 73 -1.17 19.91 -3.12
CA VAL A 73 -1.78 20.88 -4.06
C VAL A 73 -1.02 20.95 -5.39
N ASN A 74 0.31 20.97 -5.36
CA ASN A 74 1.15 20.98 -6.55
C ASN A 74 1.01 19.70 -7.39
N LEU A 75 0.92 18.54 -6.74
CA LEU A 75 0.68 17.27 -7.44
C LEU A 75 -0.73 17.24 -8.06
N LEU A 76 -1.74 17.69 -7.30
CA LEU A 76 -3.12 17.69 -7.76
C LEU A 76 -3.37 18.69 -8.91
N SER A 77 -2.66 19.81 -8.96
CA SER A 77 -2.77 20.79 -10.03
C SER A 77 -2.17 20.27 -11.35
N GLY A 78 -1.07 19.51 -11.27
CA GLY A 78 -0.41 18.90 -12.42
C GLY A 78 -1.20 17.78 -13.12
N MET A 79 -2.18 17.17 -12.46
CA MET A 79 -3.00 16.10 -13.02
C MET A 79 -4.14 16.57 -13.95
N GLY A 80 -4.36 17.89 -14.07
CA GLY A 80 -5.46 18.45 -14.87
C GLY A 80 -6.84 18.25 -14.22
N LYS A 81 -7.79 19.12 -14.56
CA LYS A 81 -9.18 18.99 -14.07
C LYS A 81 -9.92 17.99 -14.95
N SER A 82 -10.55 16.98 -14.36
CA SER A 82 -11.54 16.16 -15.07
C SER A 82 -12.70 17.07 -15.48
N SER A 83 -12.93 17.25 -16.78
CA SER A 83 -14.07 18.01 -17.28
C SER A 83 -15.38 17.36 -16.78
N PRO A 84 -16.39 18.12 -16.32
CA PRO A 84 -17.63 17.56 -15.79
C PRO A 84 -18.36 16.64 -16.78
N ALA A 85 -18.17 16.85 -18.09
CA ALA A 85 -18.72 15.98 -19.14
C ALA A 85 -17.99 14.62 -19.30
N THR A 86 -16.89 14.41 -18.57
CA THR A 86 -15.99 13.24 -18.69
C THR A 86 -15.67 12.63 -17.33
N GLN A 87 -16.47 12.91 -16.29
CA GLN A 87 -16.36 12.23 -15.01
C GLN A 87 -16.75 10.75 -15.17
N VAL A 88 -15.80 9.96 -15.66
CA VAL A 88 -15.86 8.52 -15.56
C VAL A 88 -15.67 8.20 -14.08
N GLU A 89 -16.75 7.77 -13.43
CA GLU A 89 -16.70 7.19 -12.09
C GLU A 89 -15.54 6.19 -12.02
N ASN A 90 -14.71 6.29 -10.97
CA ASN A 90 -13.51 5.47 -10.77
C ASN A 90 -12.34 5.74 -11.74
N SER A 91 -12.24 6.93 -12.35
CA SER A 91 -11.05 7.26 -13.14
C SER A 91 -9.75 7.18 -12.30
N PRO A 92 -8.60 6.82 -12.90
CA PRO A 92 -7.31 6.77 -12.21
C PRO A 92 -6.96 8.09 -11.51
N ASN A 93 -7.23 9.22 -12.18
CA ASN A 93 -7.02 10.56 -11.63
C ASN A 93 -7.90 10.82 -10.41
N GLN A 94 -9.17 10.38 -10.44
CA GLN A 94 -10.06 10.50 -9.30
C GLN A 94 -9.57 9.64 -8.14
N LYS A 95 -9.19 8.38 -8.38
CA LYS A 95 -8.65 7.49 -7.34
C LYS A 95 -7.41 8.10 -6.66
N LEU A 96 -6.48 8.66 -7.43
CA LEU A 96 -5.28 9.29 -6.87
C LEU A 96 -5.62 10.57 -6.09
N ARG A 97 -6.53 11.41 -6.61
CA ARG A 97 -7.01 12.61 -5.91
C ARG A 97 -7.67 12.27 -4.58
N GLU A 98 -8.52 11.25 -4.56
CA GLU A 98 -9.17 10.76 -3.34
C GLU A 98 -8.14 10.23 -2.35
N ALA A 99 -7.20 9.39 -2.80
CA ALA A 99 -6.15 8.85 -1.94
C ALA A 99 -5.28 9.94 -1.29
N LEU A 100 -5.00 11.04 -2.00
CA LEU A 100 -4.20 12.14 -1.45
C LEU A 100 -5.00 13.19 -0.67
N SER A 101 -6.32 13.03 -0.57
CA SER A 101 -7.20 14.04 0.07
C SER A 101 -7.11 14.05 1.60
N SER A 102 -6.77 12.91 2.22
CA SER A 102 -6.67 12.77 3.68
C SER A 102 -5.90 11.50 4.04
N THR A 103 -5.35 11.47 5.27
CA THR A 103 -4.72 10.27 5.86
C THR A 103 -5.67 9.07 5.86
N ALA A 104 -6.96 9.28 6.15
CA ALA A 104 -7.95 8.21 6.16
C ALA A 104 -8.19 7.61 4.75
N ALA A 105 -8.35 8.48 3.74
CA ALA A 105 -8.53 8.03 2.36
C ALA A 105 -7.26 7.35 1.82
N PHE A 106 -6.08 7.88 2.13
CA PHE A 106 -4.80 7.27 1.82
C PHE A 106 -4.71 5.85 2.38
N ASN A 107 -4.96 5.70 3.69
CA ASN A 107 -4.89 4.39 4.37
C ASN A 107 -5.82 3.38 3.71
N ARG A 108 -7.05 3.77 3.38
CA ARG A 108 -8.01 2.91 2.69
C ARG A 108 -7.46 2.41 1.35
N HIS A 109 -6.99 3.31 0.50
CA HIS A 109 -6.50 2.95 -0.84
C HIS A 109 -5.18 2.18 -0.79
N TYR A 110 -4.28 2.49 0.14
CA TYR A 110 -3.04 1.76 0.34
C TYR A 110 -3.30 0.30 0.73
N LEU A 111 -4.23 0.07 1.67
CA LEU A 111 -4.62 -1.27 2.10
C LEU A 111 -5.33 -2.04 0.97
N GLU A 112 -6.27 -1.40 0.27
CA GLU A 112 -6.97 -1.98 -0.89
C GLU A 112 -5.97 -2.47 -1.96
N LEU A 113 -5.00 -1.64 -2.34
CA LEU A 113 -3.99 -2.03 -3.33
C LEU A 113 -3.07 -3.15 -2.82
N SER A 114 -2.76 -3.15 -1.53
CA SER A 114 -1.94 -4.20 -0.91
C SER A 114 -2.67 -5.55 -0.93
N GLU A 115 -3.95 -5.57 -0.58
CA GLU A 115 -4.80 -6.76 -0.64
C GLU A 115 -4.93 -7.30 -2.07
N LEU A 116 -5.17 -6.42 -3.05
CA LEU A 116 -5.24 -6.80 -4.46
C LEU A 116 -3.90 -7.38 -4.97
N ALA A 117 -2.78 -6.76 -4.60
CA ALA A 117 -1.45 -7.25 -4.98
C ALA A 117 -1.17 -8.63 -4.35
N MET A 118 -1.39 -8.78 -3.05
CA MET A 118 -1.21 -10.07 -2.35
C MET A 118 -2.12 -11.16 -2.91
N GLY A 119 -3.39 -10.85 -3.18
CA GLY A 119 -4.35 -11.79 -3.75
C GLY A 119 -3.91 -12.30 -5.12
N ASN A 120 -3.46 -11.40 -6.00
CA ASN A 120 -2.95 -11.78 -7.32
C ASN A 120 -1.65 -12.59 -7.24
N TYR A 121 -0.70 -12.22 -6.37
CA TYR A 121 0.51 -13.02 -6.16
C TYR A 121 0.22 -14.40 -5.60
N LYS A 122 -0.72 -14.51 -4.66
CA LYS A 122 -1.15 -15.79 -4.08
C LYS A 122 -1.78 -16.69 -5.15
N HIS A 123 -2.62 -16.14 -6.02
CA HIS A 123 -3.25 -16.87 -7.11
C HIS A 123 -2.21 -17.49 -8.07
N ILE A 124 -1.12 -16.78 -8.35
CA ILE A 124 -0.03 -17.27 -9.22
C ILE A 124 1.10 -17.98 -8.46
N GLY A 125 0.89 -18.31 -7.18
CA GLY A 125 1.86 -19.05 -6.36
C GLY A 125 3.14 -18.30 -5.96
N ARG A 126 3.20 -16.99 -6.14
CA ARG A 126 4.38 -16.16 -5.79
C ARG A 126 4.37 -15.74 -4.31
N LEU A 127 4.50 -16.73 -3.43
CA LEU A 127 4.37 -16.53 -1.98
C LEU A 127 5.43 -15.59 -1.37
N ARG A 128 6.64 -15.53 -1.95
CA ARG A 128 7.67 -14.56 -1.52
C ARG A 128 7.23 -13.12 -1.70
N SER A 129 6.56 -12.81 -2.80
CA SER A 129 6.02 -11.47 -3.06
C SER A 129 4.88 -11.14 -2.10
N VAL A 130 4.06 -12.14 -1.72
CA VAL A 130 3.05 -11.99 -0.67
C VAL A 130 3.70 -11.67 0.68
N ALA A 131 4.75 -12.40 1.07
CA ALA A 131 5.46 -12.17 2.32
C ALA A 131 6.16 -10.80 2.37
N LEU A 132 6.69 -10.33 1.23
CA LEU A 132 7.30 -9.00 1.14
C LEU A 132 6.26 -7.89 1.39
N ILE A 133 5.11 -7.94 0.72
CA ILE A 133 4.01 -6.98 0.96
C ILE A 133 3.47 -7.13 2.39
N GLY A 134 3.40 -8.35 2.91
CA GLY A 134 3.02 -8.62 4.30
C GLY A 134 3.92 -7.87 5.29
N ARG A 135 5.24 -7.88 5.09
CA ARG A 135 6.17 -7.08 5.92
C ARG A 135 5.94 -5.58 5.80
N GLU A 136 5.68 -5.06 4.60
CA GLU A 136 5.34 -3.65 4.41
C GLU A 136 4.04 -3.28 5.15
N LEU A 137 3.03 -4.17 5.11
CA LEU A 137 1.79 -4.02 5.87
C LEU A 137 2.03 -4.10 7.37
N ALA A 138 2.94 -4.96 7.83
CA ALA A 138 3.30 -5.02 9.24
C ALA A 138 3.86 -3.68 9.74
N GLN A 139 4.79 -3.09 8.98
CA GLN A 139 5.33 -1.77 9.28
C GLN A 139 4.23 -0.70 9.27
N PHE A 140 3.31 -0.76 8.30
CA PHE A 140 2.18 0.16 8.24
C PHE A 140 1.23 0.03 9.44
N TYR A 141 0.97 -1.19 9.92
CA TYR A 141 0.14 -1.41 11.11
C TYR A 141 0.86 -1.04 12.41
N GLN A 142 2.17 -1.26 12.51
CA GLN A 142 3.00 -0.73 13.61
C GLN A 142 2.88 0.81 13.67
N MET A 143 2.99 1.49 12.53
CA MET A 143 2.82 2.95 12.46
C MET A 143 1.42 3.41 12.92
N LYS A 144 0.40 2.55 12.75
CA LYS A 144 -0.97 2.80 13.21
C LYS A 144 -1.18 2.45 14.69
N GLY A 145 -0.21 1.80 15.34
CA GLY A 145 -0.34 1.25 16.69
C GLY A 145 -1.09 -0.09 16.78
N ASP A 146 -1.42 -0.70 15.63
CA ASP A 146 -2.07 -2.02 15.57
C ASP A 146 -1.00 -3.13 15.53
N HIS A 147 -0.29 -3.27 16.64
CA HIS A 147 0.83 -4.20 16.77
C HIS A 147 0.40 -5.67 16.63
N GLN A 148 -0.85 -6.00 16.97
CA GLN A 148 -1.40 -7.34 16.81
C GLN A 148 -1.50 -7.75 15.34
N LYS A 149 -2.03 -6.89 14.46
CA LYS A 149 -2.04 -7.19 13.02
C LYS A 149 -0.64 -7.23 12.44
N ALA A 150 0.25 -6.36 12.90
CA ALA A 150 1.64 -6.39 12.46
C ALA A 150 2.31 -7.73 12.77
N GLU A 151 2.12 -8.24 13.99
CA GLU A 151 2.62 -9.55 14.42
C GLU A 151 2.14 -10.67 13.49
N MET A 152 0.83 -10.71 13.17
CA MET A 152 0.28 -11.72 12.26
C MET A 152 0.98 -11.76 10.90
N PHE A 153 1.20 -10.59 10.28
CA PHE A 153 1.90 -10.52 9.00
C PHE A 153 3.38 -10.94 9.09
N LEU A 154 4.05 -10.60 10.20
CA LEU A 154 5.44 -10.98 10.43
C LEU A 154 5.60 -12.48 10.68
N GLU A 155 4.70 -13.09 11.44
CA GLU A 155 4.68 -14.55 11.65
C GLU A 155 4.45 -15.31 10.34
N ASP A 156 3.53 -14.85 9.50
CA ASP A 156 3.29 -15.41 8.16
C ASP A 156 4.56 -15.36 7.29
N ALA A 157 5.24 -14.22 7.27
CA ALA A 157 6.49 -14.05 6.53
C ALA A 157 7.62 -14.92 7.11
N LEU A 158 7.74 -14.99 8.44
CA LEU A 158 8.77 -15.76 9.13
C LEU A 158 8.63 -17.25 8.82
N ARG A 159 7.42 -17.81 8.89
CA ARG A 159 7.15 -19.23 8.55
C ARG A 159 7.61 -19.57 7.13
N LEU A 160 7.37 -18.66 6.17
CA LEU A 160 7.84 -18.86 4.80
C LEU A 160 9.36 -18.83 4.71
N TYR A 161 10.00 -17.84 5.33
CA TYR A 161 11.46 -17.69 5.25
C TYR A 161 12.20 -18.81 5.96
N GLU A 162 11.69 -19.31 7.09
CA GLU A 162 12.22 -20.48 7.79
C GLU A 162 12.14 -21.74 6.94
N LYS A 163 10.97 -21.99 6.33
CA LYS A 163 10.76 -23.14 5.43
C LYS A 163 11.75 -23.14 4.25
N GLU A 164 12.10 -21.96 3.75
CA GLU A 164 12.99 -21.81 2.59
C GLU A 164 14.46 -21.53 2.94
N GLY A 165 14.78 -21.33 4.23
CA GLY A 165 16.15 -21.15 4.72
C GLY A 165 16.78 -19.75 4.53
N TRP A 166 15.98 -18.69 4.39
CA TRP A 166 16.49 -17.32 4.17
C TRP A 166 16.98 -16.65 5.46
N ARG A 167 18.18 -17.02 5.92
CA ARG A 167 18.73 -16.61 7.23
C ARG A 167 18.67 -15.10 7.51
N THR A 168 19.05 -14.26 6.55
CA THR A 168 19.01 -12.80 6.72
C THR A 168 17.59 -12.30 6.95
N LEU A 169 16.64 -12.72 6.10
CA LEU A 169 15.24 -12.32 6.24
C LEU A 169 14.61 -12.86 7.53
N ILE A 170 14.98 -14.06 7.97
CA ILE A 170 14.56 -14.62 9.26
C ILE A 170 15.02 -13.72 10.41
N CYS A 171 16.30 -13.33 10.42
CA CYS A 171 16.85 -12.44 11.44
C CYS A 171 16.13 -11.09 11.45
N ASP A 172 16.00 -10.45 10.29
CA ASP A 172 15.34 -9.14 10.17
C ASP A 172 13.89 -9.22 10.63
N THR A 173 13.13 -10.22 10.20
CA THR A 173 11.72 -10.40 10.59
C THR A 173 11.57 -10.71 12.08
N ARG A 174 12.49 -11.47 12.69
CA ARG A 174 12.47 -11.71 14.14
C ARG A 174 12.74 -10.44 14.94
N GLN A 175 13.59 -9.55 14.42
CA GLN A 175 13.82 -8.26 15.05
C GLN A 175 12.54 -7.40 15.00
N GLU A 176 11.91 -7.27 13.82
CA GLU A 176 10.64 -6.55 13.66
C GLU A 176 9.53 -7.13 14.55
N LEU A 177 9.50 -8.46 14.72
CA LEU A 177 8.53 -9.16 15.57
C LEU A 177 8.74 -8.83 17.05
N ALA A 178 9.99 -8.87 17.52
CA ALA A 178 10.34 -8.55 18.90
C ALA A 178 9.99 -7.09 19.24
N GLU A 179 10.17 -6.16 18.30
CA GLU A 179 9.76 -4.77 18.44
C GLU A 179 8.23 -4.65 18.60
N SER A 180 7.43 -5.33 17.76
CA SER A 180 5.97 -5.37 17.89
C SER A 180 5.50 -5.93 19.24
N GLN A 181 6.10 -7.03 19.68
CA GLN A 181 5.73 -7.72 20.93
C GLN A 181 6.07 -6.90 22.18
N LYS A 182 7.18 -6.17 22.14
CA LYS A 182 7.55 -5.24 23.21
C LYS A 182 6.50 -4.15 23.39
N GLU A 183 6.08 -3.51 22.30
CA GLU A 183 5.05 -2.47 22.33
C GLU A 183 3.69 -3.01 22.82
N LEU A 184 3.30 -4.23 22.43
CA LEU A 184 2.11 -4.91 22.97
C LEU A 184 2.19 -5.12 24.49
N THR A 185 3.33 -5.62 24.97
CA THR A 185 3.55 -5.87 26.40
C THR A 185 3.51 -4.57 27.21
N ASP A 186 4.02 -3.47 26.65
CA ASP A 186 4.01 -2.16 27.31
C ASP A 186 2.60 -1.54 27.30
N LEU A 187 1.80 -1.76 26.25
CA LEU A 187 0.37 -1.41 26.21
C LEU A 187 -0.46 -2.19 27.24
N GLU A 188 -0.18 -3.48 27.43
CA GLU A 188 -0.86 -4.31 28.44
C GLU A 188 -0.54 -3.90 29.88
N LYS A 189 0.66 -3.35 30.14
CA LYS A 189 1.07 -2.85 31.47
C LYS A 189 0.42 -1.52 31.83
N TYR A 190 0.08 -0.70 30.84
CA TYR A 190 -0.53 0.61 31.03
C TYR A 190 -1.82 0.76 30.21
N PRO A 191 -2.87 -0.07 30.47
CA PRO A 191 -4.13 0.12 29.79
C PRO A 191 -4.65 1.50 30.16
N LEU A 192 -4.76 2.37 29.16
CA LEU A 192 -5.35 3.70 29.29
C LEU A 192 -6.76 3.51 29.88
N LYS A 193 -6.92 3.84 31.18
CA LYS A 193 -8.23 3.89 31.81
C LYS A 193 -9.02 5.00 31.13
N SER A 194 -10.00 4.62 30.33
CA SER A 194 -11.04 5.49 29.76
C SER A 194 -11.92 6.10 30.86
#